data_AF-A0A7Y2ZYR6-F1
#
_entry.id   AF-A0A7Y2ZYR6-F1
#
_cell.length_a   1.000
_cell.length_b   1.000
_cell.length_c   1.000
_cell.angle_alpha   90.00
_cell.angle_beta   90.00
_cell.angle_gamma   90.00
#
_symmetry.space_group_name_H-M   'P 1'
#
loop_
_entity.id
_entity.type
_entity.pdbx_description
1 polymer ?
#
loop_
_entity_poly.entity_id
_entity_poly.type
_entity_poly.pdbx_seq_one_letter_code
_entity_poly.pdbx_strand_id
1 'polypeptide(L)'
;MIKFYTNRELSQKLKINLARWKRWSREFLPPDPLGGIQSGYARQYSMDTAFTVYLGGYLVGELKYTIAEAKKILEELKSWLKEKDFYINI
;
A
#
# COMPACT_ATOMS: atom_id res chain seq x y z
N MET A 1 -11.29 0.53 17.59
CA MET A 1 -10.41 -0.65 17.43
C MET A 1 -9.76 -0.56 16.07
N ILE A 2 -8.43 -0.54 15.97
CA ILE A 2 -7.74 -0.42 14.67
C ILE A 2 -7.96 -1.73 13.91
N LYS A 3 -8.59 -1.65 12.74
CA LYS A 3 -8.87 -2.80 11.91
C LYS A 3 -7.69 -3.07 10.99
N PHE A 4 -7.19 -4.29 11.04
CA PHE A 4 -6.19 -4.78 10.11
C PHE A 4 -6.82 -5.68 9.05
N TYR A 5 -6.22 -5.69 7.87
CA TYR A 5 -6.61 -6.52 6.75
C TYR A 5 -5.46 -7.43 6.34
N THR A 6 -5.79 -8.59 5.79
CA THR A 6 -4.83 -9.51 5.20
C THR A 6 -4.74 -9.32 3.69
N ASN A 7 -3.67 -9.85 3.10
CA ASN A 7 -3.51 -9.92 1.64
C ASN A 7 -4.74 -10.52 0.92
N ARG A 8 -5.33 -11.59 1.48
CA ARG A 8 -6.47 -12.29 0.87
C ARG A 8 -7.72 -11.42 0.91
N GLU A 9 -8.00 -10.78 2.03
CA GLU A 9 -9.17 -9.90 2.18
C GLU A 9 -9.10 -8.70 1.24
N LEU A 10 -7.95 -8.02 1.15
CA LEU A 10 -7.79 -6.86 0.25
C LEU A 10 -7.87 -7.28 -1.21
N SER A 11 -7.23 -8.39 -1.58
CA SER A 11 -7.34 -8.95 -2.93
C SER A 11 -8.80 -9.22 -3.34
N GLN A 12 -9.58 -9.83 -2.45
CA GLN A 12 -11.01 -10.11 -2.71
C GLN A 12 -11.85 -8.83 -2.77
N LYS A 13 -11.73 -7.95 -1.76
CA LYS A 13 -12.53 -6.73 -1.66
C LYS A 13 -12.28 -5.75 -2.81
N LEU A 14 -11.02 -5.59 -3.19
CA LEU A 14 -10.60 -4.67 -4.25
C LEU A 14 -10.63 -5.32 -5.64
N LYS A 15 -10.94 -6.62 -5.72
CA LYS A 15 -10.91 -7.42 -6.96
C LYS A 15 -9.56 -7.34 -7.70
N ILE A 16 -8.46 -7.25 -6.94
CA ILE A 16 -7.09 -7.23 -7.46
C ILE A 16 -6.51 -8.63 -7.30
N ASN A 17 -5.87 -9.16 -8.35
CA ASN A 17 -5.19 -10.45 -8.28
C ASN A 17 -4.20 -10.48 -7.09
N LEU A 18 -4.24 -11.55 -6.29
CA LEU A 18 -3.46 -11.67 -5.05
C LEU A 18 -1.94 -11.52 -5.27
N ALA A 19 -1.38 -12.08 -6.34
CA ALA A 19 0.04 -11.96 -6.65
C ALA A 19 0.40 -10.53 -7.04
N ARG A 20 -0.47 -9.85 -7.80
CA ARG A 20 -0.34 -8.43 -8.14
C ARG A 20 -0.35 -7.56 -6.88
N TRP A 21 -1.32 -7.78 -5.99
CA TRP A 21 -1.40 -7.09 -4.71
C TRP A 21 -0.13 -7.26 -3.87
N LYS A 22 0.34 -8.50 -3.69
CA LYS A 22 1.59 -8.80 -2.97
C LYS A 22 2.81 -8.15 -3.62
N ARG A 23 2.84 -8.01 -4.94
CA ARG A 23 3.90 -7.28 -5.64
C ARG A 23 3.85 -5.79 -5.30
N TRP A 24 2.71 -5.13 -5.52
CA TRP A 24 2.55 -3.70 -5.19
C TRP A 24 2.87 -3.41 -3.72
N SER A 25 2.42 -4.27 -2.81
CA SER A 25 2.74 -4.18 -1.40
C SER A 25 4.23 -4.17 -1.11
N ARG A 26 5.05 -4.92 -1.86
CA ARG A 26 6.52 -4.92 -1.69
C ARG A 26 7.17 -3.69 -2.28
N GLU A 27 6.58 -3.09 -3.30
CA GLU A 27 7.10 -1.88 -3.94
C GLU A 27 6.83 -0.64 -3.09
N PHE A 28 5.62 -0.51 -2.54
CA PHE A 28 5.13 0.74 -1.94
C PHE A 28 5.13 0.78 -0.41
N LEU A 29 5.46 -0.34 0.25
CA LEU A 29 5.62 -0.36 1.71
C LEU A 29 7.02 -0.86 2.06
N PRO A 30 7.57 -0.47 3.23
CA PRO A 30 8.80 -1.05 3.74
C PRO A 30 8.66 -2.57 3.93
N PRO A 31 9.77 -3.30 4.10
CA PRO A 31 9.76 -4.70 4.52
C PRO A 31 8.84 -4.92 5.73
N ASP A 32 8.19 -6.08 5.78
CA ASP A 32 7.28 -6.37 6.87
C ASP A 32 8.08 -6.54 8.18
N PRO A 33 7.81 -5.74 9.22
CA PRO A 33 8.57 -5.81 10.47
C PRO A 33 8.42 -7.18 11.17
N LEU A 34 7.29 -7.88 10.99
CA LEU A 34 7.04 -9.18 11.60
C LEU A 34 7.44 -10.35 10.71
N GLY A 35 7.42 -10.14 9.38
CA GLY A 35 7.76 -11.17 8.40
C GLY A 35 9.22 -11.65 8.46
N GLY A 36 10.13 -10.87 9.08
CA GLY A 36 11.53 -11.26 9.31
C GLY A 36 11.78 -12.00 10.63
N ILE A 37 10.85 -11.94 11.58
CA ILE A 37 11.03 -12.48 12.95
C ILE A 37 10.41 -13.87 13.08
N GLN A 38 9.31 -14.15 12.37
CA GLN A 38 8.67 -15.47 12.36
C GLN A 38 8.29 -15.91 10.96
N SER A 39 8.85 -17.05 10.55
CA SER A 39 8.41 -17.82 9.38
C SER A 39 6.89 -18.07 9.45
N GLY A 40 6.17 -17.71 8.40
CA GLY A 40 4.73 -17.97 8.27
C GLY A 40 3.80 -16.81 8.63
N TYR A 41 4.31 -15.68 9.13
CA TYR A 41 3.46 -14.51 9.39
C TYR A 41 3.10 -13.77 8.10
N ALA A 42 1.81 -13.65 7.82
CA ALA A 42 1.31 -12.92 6.65
C ALA A 42 1.17 -11.43 6.97
N ARG A 43 1.65 -10.57 6.05
CA ARG A 43 1.49 -9.12 6.18
C ARG A 43 0.05 -8.72 6.48
N GLN A 44 -0.07 -7.89 7.51
CA GLN A 44 -1.29 -7.20 7.88
C GLN A 44 -1.19 -5.72 7.47
N TYR A 45 -2.32 -5.15 7.08
CA TYR A 45 -2.42 -3.79 6.58
C TYR A 45 -3.40 -3.00 7.45
N SER A 46 -2.99 -1.83 7.93
CA SER A 46 -3.95 -0.80 8.34
C SER A 46 -4.73 -0.28 7.13
N MET A 47 -5.78 0.52 7.38
CA MET A 47 -6.49 1.20 6.28
C MET A 47 -5.54 2.10 5.47
N ASP A 48 -4.69 2.86 6.14
CA ASP A 48 -3.74 3.78 5.51
C ASP A 48 -2.74 3.04 4.62
N THR A 49 -2.08 2.00 5.15
CA THR A 49 -1.12 1.21 4.37
C THR A 49 -1.78 0.44 3.23
N ALA A 50 -3.01 -0.03 3.41
CA ALA A 50 -3.79 -0.61 2.32
C ALA A 50 -4.09 0.43 1.23
N PHE A 51 -4.45 1.64 1.62
CA PHE A 51 -4.73 2.74 0.69
C PHE A 51 -3.47 3.17 -0.07
N THR A 52 -2.32 3.31 0.59
CA THR A 52 -1.03 3.61 -0.06
C THR A 52 -0.69 2.57 -1.13
N VAL A 53 -0.83 1.28 -0.82
CA VAL A 53 -0.57 0.19 -1.78
C VAL A 53 -1.56 0.22 -2.94
N TYR A 54 -2.85 0.45 -2.66
CA TYR A 54 -3.87 0.55 -3.69
C TYR A 54 -3.59 1.72 -4.63
N LEU A 55 -3.32 2.92 -4.10
CA LEU A 55 -3.09 4.12 -4.89
C LEU A 55 -1.81 4.00 -5.72
N GLY A 56 -0.69 3.58 -5.12
CA GLY A 56 0.55 3.30 -5.85
C GLY A 56 0.37 2.23 -6.93
N GLY A 57 -0.37 1.17 -6.61
CA GLY A 57 -0.72 0.12 -7.55
C GLY A 57 -1.57 0.60 -8.71
N TYR A 58 -2.55 1.46 -8.46
CA TYR A 58 -3.41 2.07 -9.48
C TYR A 58 -2.63 3.00 -10.42
N LEU A 59 -1.73 3.82 -9.88
CA LEU A 59 -0.84 4.69 -10.67
C LEU A 59 -0.03 3.88 -11.70
N VAL A 60 0.50 2.73 -11.30
CA VAL A 60 1.30 1.88 -12.20
C VAL A 60 0.43 0.99 -13.10
N GLY A 61 -0.60 0.37 -12.53
CA GLY A 61 -1.42 -0.63 -13.20
C GLY A 61 -2.36 -0.04 -14.23
N GLU A 62 -3.03 1.06 -13.88
CA GLU A 62 -4.08 1.68 -14.70
C GLU A 62 -3.54 2.92 -15.41
N LEU A 63 -2.86 3.82 -14.69
CA LEU A 63 -2.36 5.08 -15.25
C LEU A 63 -0.98 4.97 -15.93
N LYS A 64 -0.36 3.79 -15.89
CA LYS A 64 0.89 3.43 -16.60
C LYS A 64 2.13 4.25 -16.20
N TYR A 65 2.12 4.88 -15.03
CA TYR A 65 3.34 5.44 -14.46
C TYR A 65 4.35 4.33 -14.14
N THR A 66 5.64 4.67 -14.20
CA THR A 66 6.69 3.80 -13.67
C THR A 66 6.59 3.72 -12.14
N ILE A 67 7.23 2.70 -11.55
CA ILE A 67 7.27 2.56 -10.08
C ILE A 67 7.94 3.77 -9.43
N ALA A 68 9.00 4.32 -10.05
CA ALA A 68 9.70 5.49 -9.54
C ALA A 68 8.81 6.75 -9.55
N GLU A 69 8.09 6.99 -10.64
CA GLU A 69 7.13 8.10 -10.73
C GLU A 69 6.00 7.94 -9.73
N ALA A 70 5.42 6.75 -9.61
CA ALA A 70 4.35 6.49 -8.65
C ALA A 70 4.80 6.75 -7.20
N LYS A 71 6.02 6.34 -6.83
CA LYS A 71 6.60 6.66 -5.52
C LYS A 71 6.76 8.16 -5.32
N LYS A 72 7.27 8.88 -6.32
CA LYS A 72 7.41 10.33 -6.27
C LYS A 72 6.06 11.04 -6.08
N ILE A 73 5.05 10.63 -6.84
CA ILE A 73 3.68 11.15 -6.72
C ILE A 73 3.13 10.94 -5.31
N LEU A 74 3.32 9.75 -4.72
CA LEU A 74 2.85 9.47 -3.36
C LEU A 74 3.56 10.34 -2.31
N GLU A 75 4.88 10.54 -2.42
CA GLU A 75 5.64 11.40 -1.50
C GLU A 75 5.25 12.87 -1.60
N GLU A 76 5.05 13.38 -2.82
CA GLU A 76 4.60 14.75 -3.05
C GLU A 76 3.16 14.95 -2.56
N LEU A 77 2.28 13.98 -2.81
CA LEU A 77 0.91 13.99 -2.29
C LEU A 77 0.88 13.99 -0.76
N LYS A 78 1.70 13.16 -0.12
CA LYS A 78 1.83 13.12 1.34
C LYS A 78 2.26 14.47 1.90
N SER A 79 3.26 15.09 1.28
CA SER A 79 3.76 16.41 1.68
C SER A 79 2.67 17.47 1.55
N TRP A 80 1.96 17.48 0.42
CA TRP A 80 0.85 18.39 0.17
C TRP A 80 -0.32 18.19 1.15
N LEU A 81 -0.70 16.95 1.46
CA LEU A 81 -1.77 16.68 2.43
C LEU A 81 -1.42 17.20 3.82
N LYS A 82 -0.14 17.04 4.23
CA LYS A 82 0.35 17.55 5.51
C LYS A 82 0.33 19.07 5.57
N GLU A 83 0.69 19.76 4.47
CA GLU A 83 0.62 21.23 4.38
C GLU A 83 -0.81 21.77 4.47
N LYS A 84 -1.82 20.94 4.15
CA LYS A 84 -3.24 21.30 4.19
C LYS A 84 -3.97 20.79 5.44
N ASP A 85 -3.23 20.29 6.44
CA ASP A 85 -3.77 19.73 7.68
C ASP A 85 -4.79 18.59 7.46
N PHE A 86 -4.65 17.83 6.37
CA PHE A 86 -5.46 16.63 6.17
C PHE A 86 -4.93 15.48 7.03
N TYR A 87 -5.81 14.84 7.80
CA TYR A 87 -5.47 13.67 8.63
C TYR A 87 -5.47 12.39 7.80
N ILE A 88 -4.46 12.20 6.95
CA ILE A 88 -4.22 10.95 6.21
C ILE A 88 -2.72 10.64 6.27
N ASN A 89 -2.37 9.43 6.70
CA ASN A 89 -0.98 8.99 6.82
C ASN A 89 -0.62 8.00 5.71
N ILE A 90 -0.49 8.50 4.47
CA ILE A 90 -0.11 7.70 3.29
C ILE A 90 1.39 7.43 3.20
#